data_AF-A0A8I0L6X9-F1
#
_entry.id   AF-A0A8I0L6X9-F1
#
_cell.length_a   1.000
_cell.length_b   1.000
_cell.length_c   1.000
_cell.angle_alpha   90.00
_cell.angle_beta   90.00
_cell.angle_gamma   90.00
#
_symmetry.space_group_name_H-M   'P 1'
#
loop_
_entity.id
_entity.type
_entity.pdbx_description
1 polymer ?
#
loop_
_entity_poly.entity_id
_entity_poly.type
_entity_poly.pdbx_seq_one_letter_code
_entity_poly.pdbx_strand_id
1 'polypeptide(L)'
;TEEEYAAARSSTLTAFYTPPEVIDAMYTALRKMGVGAGTILEPSMGVGAFFGQSHSYLYEPTTRLFGVELDSLTGRIARQLYQKANIQITGFE
;
A
#
# COMPACT_ATOMS: atom_id res chain seq x y z
N THR A 1 5.53 9.89 19.47
CA THR A 1 6.56 10.72 20.14
C THR A 1 6.73 12.03 19.38
N GLU A 2 7.50 13.00 19.89
CA GLU A 2 7.83 14.23 19.15
C GLU A 2 8.51 13.93 17.81
N GLU A 3 9.41 12.94 17.78
CA GLU A 3 10.09 12.49 16.56
C GLU A 3 9.11 11.95 15.51
N GLU A 4 8.14 11.12 15.92
CA GLU A 4 7.09 10.62 15.02
C GLU A 4 6.20 11.75 14.49
N TYR A 5 5.92 12.75 15.32
CA TYR A 5 5.16 13.92 14.89
C TYR A 5 5.94 14.75 13.87
N ALA A 6 7.25 14.96 14.07
CA ALA A 6 8.12 15.65 13.13
C ALA A 6 8.23 14.91 11.78
N ALA A 7 8.34 13.58 11.81
CA ALA A 7 8.37 12.74 10.61
C ALA A 7 7.03 12.74 9.86
N ALA A 8 5.91 12.58 10.57
CA ALA A 8 4.59 12.68 9.96
C ALA A 8 4.31 14.08 9.39
N ARG A 9 4.86 15.14 10.03
CA ARG A 9 4.76 16.49 9.51
C ARG A 9 5.58 16.68 8.24
N SER A 10 6.80 16.15 8.17
CA SER A 10 7.65 16.29 6.98
C SER A 10 7.08 15.54 5.76
N SER A 11 6.39 14.42 5.98
CA SER A 11 5.75 13.64 4.91
C SER A 11 4.49 14.30 4.33
N THR A 12 3.88 15.28 5.01
CA THR A 12 2.66 15.95 4.53
C THR A 12 2.80 16.60 3.15
N LEU A 13 4.01 17.01 2.76
CA LEU A 13 4.28 17.62 1.45
C LEU A 13 4.11 16.64 0.28
N THR A 14 4.16 15.34 0.56
CA THR A 14 4.14 14.27 -0.46
C THR A 14 3.13 13.16 -0.17
N ALA A 15 2.46 13.20 0.99
CA ALA A 15 1.41 12.26 1.35
C ALA A 15 0.08 12.62 0.67
N PHE A 16 -0.09 12.14 -0.56
CA PHE A 16 -1.34 12.28 -1.30
C PHE A 16 -2.20 11.03 -1.14
N TYR A 17 -3.49 11.24 -0.89
CA TYR A 17 -4.46 10.14 -0.90
C TYR A 17 -4.94 9.86 -2.33
N THR A 18 -4.80 8.61 -2.77
CA THR A 18 -5.31 8.18 -4.08
C THR A 18 -6.82 7.89 -3.95
N PRO A 19 -7.69 8.59 -4.71
CA PRO A 19 -9.13 8.35 -4.65
C PRO A 19 -9.49 6.90 -5.02
N PRO A 20 -10.48 6.28 -4.38
CA PRO A 20 -10.89 4.90 -4.66
C PRO A 20 -11.21 4.67 -6.15
N GLU A 21 -11.78 5.65 -6.84
CA GLU A 21 -12.14 5.56 -8.26
C GLU A 21 -10.89 5.43 -9.15
N VAL A 22 -9.79 6.06 -8.76
CA VAL A 22 -8.51 5.97 -9.49
C VAL A 22 -7.89 4.59 -9.29
N ILE A 23 -7.87 4.09 -8.06
CA ILE A 23 -7.35 2.75 -7.74
C ILE A 23 -8.16 1.67 -8.49
N ASP A 24 -9.49 1.80 -8.53
CA ASP A 24 -10.36 0.84 -9.22
C ASP A 24 -10.15 0.87 -10.74
N ALA A 25 -9.96 2.06 -11.32
CA ALA A 25 -9.63 2.20 -12.73
C ALA A 25 -8.28 1.53 -13.06
N MET A 26 -7.27 1.68 -12.21
CA MET A 26 -5.97 1.02 -12.38
C MET A 26 -6.09 -0.51 -12.35
N TYR A 27 -6.76 -1.08 -11.34
CA TYR A 27 -6.95 -2.53 -11.26
C TYR A 27 -7.83 -3.09 -12.38
N THR A 28 -8.84 -2.34 -12.82
CA THR A 28 -9.66 -2.70 -13.98
C THR A 28 -8.83 -2.75 -15.25
N ALA A 29 -7.94 -1.79 -15.47
CA ALA A 29 -7.03 -1.78 -16.62
C ALA A 29 -6.08 -2.99 -16.58
N LEU A 30 -5.44 -3.26 -15.44
CA LEU A 30 -4.56 -4.42 -15.25
C LEU A 30 -5.28 -5.74 -15.56
N ARG A 31 -6.52 -5.90 -15.09
CA ARG A 31 -7.35 -7.08 -15.41
C ARG A 31 -7.62 -7.23 -16.89
N LYS A 32 -7.94 -6.13 -17.60
CA LYS A 32 -8.16 -6.16 -19.05
C LYS A 32 -6.89 -6.54 -19.84
N MET A 33 -5.73 -6.29 -19.26
CA MET A 33 -4.42 -6.71 -19.80
C MET A 33 -4.06 -8.16 -19.45
N GLY A 34 -4.93 -8.89 -18.73
CA GLY A 34 -4.70 -10.27 -18.32
C GLY A 34 -3.83 -10.41 -17.06
N VAL A 35 -3.57 -9.33 -16.33
CA VAL A 35 -2.89 -9.39 -15.02
C VAL A 35 -3.87 -9.96 -13.98
N GLY A 36 -3.44 -11.02 -13.29
CA GLY A 36 -4.22 -11.70 -12.25
C GLY A 36 -3.42 -11.88 -10.96
N ALA A 37 -3.71 -12.95 -10.22
CA ALA A 37 -2.99 -13.28 -9.00
C ALA A 37 -1.48 -13.46 -9.23
N GLY A 38 -0.68 -13.01 -8.27
CA GLY A 38 0.77 -12.97 -8.42
C GLY A 38 1.45 -12.19 -7.30
N THR A 39 2.64 -11.67 -7.57
CA THR A 39 3.36 -10.82 -6.61
C THR A 39 3.01 -9.36 -6.88
N ILE A 40 2.49 -8.68 -5.86
CA ILE A 40 2.10 -7.28 -5.93
C ILE A 40 2.98 -6.52 -4.97
N LEU A 41 3.62 -5.48 -5.49
CA LEU A 41 4.45 -4.55 -4.74
C LEU A 41 3.78 -3.19 -4.77
N GLU A 42 3.57 -2.60 -3.59
CA GLU A 42 3.14 -1.22 -3.45
C GLU A 42 4.27 -0.39 -2.79
N PRO A 43 5.08 0.34 -3.57
CA PRO A 43 6.07 1.28 -3.03
C PRO A 43 5.38 2.53 -2.46
N SER A 44 5.83 3.01 -1.30
CA SER A 44 5.25 4.19 -0.63
C SER A 44 3.76 4.03 -0.30
N MET A 45 3.41 2.87 0.26
CA MET A 45 2.04 2.42 0.41
C MET A 45 1.17 3.28 1.35
N GLY A 46 1.77 4.14 2.16
CA GLY A 46 1.12 4.84 3.26
C GLY A 46 0.46 3.86 4.22
N VAL A 47 -0.84 4.06 4.47
CA VAL A 47 -1.65 3.10 5.26
C VAL A 47 -2.17 1.91 4.43
N GLY A 48 -1.88 1.86 3.12
CA GLY A 48 -2.19 0.77 2.21
C GLY A 48 -3.52 0.90 1.46
N ALA A 49 -3.81 2.05 0.85
CA ALA A 49 -5.06 2.26 0.11
C ALA A 49 -5.27 1.24 -1.03
N PHE A 50 -4.22 0.91 -1.78
CA PHE A 50 -4.25 -0.09 -2.86
C PHE A 50 -4.52 -1.51 -2.37
N PHE A 51 -4.13 -1.86 -1.13
CA PHE A 51 -4.42 -3.17 -0.53
C PHE A 51 -5.82 -3.24 0.08
N GLY A 52 -6.38 -2.09 0.47
CA GLY A 52 -7.70 -2.01 1.09
C GLY A 52 -8.84 -2.09 0.08
N GLN A 53 -8.56 -1.92 -1.21
CA GLN A 53 -9.57 -2.02 -2.23
C GLN A 53 -9.84 -3.48 -2.59
N SER A 54 -11.11 -3.87 -2.54
CA SER A 54 -11.53 -5.27 -2.63
C SER A 54 -11.64 -5.75 -4.07
N HIS A 55 -10.50 -6.08 -4.69
CA HIS A 55 -10.48 -6.85 -5.94
C HIS A 55 -10.20 -8.32 -5.64
N SER A 56 -11.08 -9.20 -6.12
CA SER A 56 -11.11 -10.63 -5.75
C SER A 56 -9.77 -11.38 -5.91
N TYR A 57 -8.94 -11.00 -6.88
CA TYR A 57 -7.65 -11.65 -7.12
C TYR A 57 -6.54 -11.21 -6.16
N LEU A 58 -6.67 -10.05 -5.49
CA LEU A 58 -5.69 -9.58 -4.51
C LEU A 58 -5.61 -10.49 -3.29
N TYR A 59 -6.69 -11.23 -3.02
CA TYR A 59 -6.80 -12.15 -1.89
C TYR A 59 -6.87 -13.61 -2.31
N GLU A 60 -6.56 -13.91 -3.58
CA GLU A 60 -6.34 -15.29 -3.98
C GLU A 60 -5.16 -15.90 -3.19
N PRO A 61 -5.21 -17.19 -2.81
CA PRO A 61 -4.13 -17.82 -2.05
C PRO A 61 -2.75 -17.75 -2.72
N THR A 62 -2.72 -17.58 -4.03
CA THR A 62 -1.52 -17.44 -4.87
C THR A 62 -0.97 -16.02 -4.90
N THR A 63 -1.72 -15.02 -4.42
CA THR A 63 -1.28 -13.62 -4.39
C THR A 63 -0.41 -13.36 -3.17
N ARG A 64 0.73 -12.69 -3.39
CA ARG A 64 1.64 -12.24 -2.35
C ARG A 64 1.73 -10.73 -2.36
N LEU A 65 1.36 -10.11 -1.24
CA LEU A 65 1.32 -8.66 -1.08
C LEU A 65 2.59 -8.18 -0.37
N PHE A 66 3.31 -7.25 -1.01
CA PHE A 66 4.49 -6.59 -0.51
C PHE A 66 4.27 -5.08 -0.47
N GLY A 67 4.45 -4.47 0.69
CA GLY A 67 4.34 -3.03 0.86
C GLY A 67 5.62 -2.45 1.44
N VAL A 68 6.00 -1.27 0.98
CA VAL A 68 7.12 -0.50 1.53
C VAL A 68 6.61 0.88 1.91
N GLU A 69 6.89 1.31 3.14
CA GLU A 69 6.56 2.64 3.61
C GLU A 69 7.75 3.27 4.34
N LEU A 70 8.04 4.52 4.04
CA LEU A 70 9.14 5.26 4.66
C LEU A 70 8.74 5.78 6.05
N ASP A 71 7.50 6.29 6.18
CA ASP A 71 6.99 6.86 7.42
C ASP A 71 6.61 5.76 8.43
N SER A 72 7.26 5.81 9.59
CA SER A 72 7.09 4.79 10.64
C SER A 72 5.65 4.67 11.14
N LEU A 73 4.93 5.79 11.25
CA LEU A 73 3.58 5.79 11.80
C LEU A 73 2.61 5.10 10.83
N THR A 74 2.58 5.54 9.59
CA THR A 74 1.70 4.98 8.55
C THR A 74 2.08 3.55 8.21
N GLY A 75 3.37 3.20 8.16
CA GLY A 75 3.84 1.84 7.95
C GLY A 75 3.44 0.89 9.09
N ARG A 76 3.46 1.33 10.35
CA ARG A 76 2.96 0.53 11.49
C ARG A 76 1.44 0.37 11.44
N ILE A 77 0.69 1.39 11.00
CA ILE A 77 -0.75 1.28 10.77
C ILE A 77 -1.02 0.24 9.67
N ALA A 78 -0.32 0.31 8.54
CA ALA A 78 -0.46 -0.63 7.43
C ALA A 78 -0.21 -2.09 7.87
N ARG A 79 0.83 -2.34 8.69
CA ARG A 79 1.09 -3.68 9.29
C ARG A 79 -0.08 -4.22 10.09
N GLN A 80 -0.81 -3.35 10.80
CA GLN A 80 -1.98 -3.79 11.57
C GLN A 80 -3.21 -4.00 10.71
N LEU A 81 -3.39 -3.21 9.66
CA LEU A 81 -4.49 -3.37 8.71
C LEU A 81 -4.32 -4.63 7.84
N TYR A 82 -3.08 -4.96 7.46
CA TYR A 82 -2.77 -6.06 6.54
C TYR A 82 -1.78 -7.06 7.14
N GLN A 83 -2.16 -7.71 8.24
CA GLN A 83 -1.28 -8.61 9.01
C GLN A 83 -0.72 -9.82 8.22
N LYS A 84 -1.32 -10.15 7.07
CA LYS A 84 -0.87 -11.23 6.19
C LYS A 84 0.07 -10.74 5.07
N ALA A 85 0.19 -9.44 4.87
CA ALA A 85 1.09 -8.84 3.89
C ALA A 85 2.51 -8.69 4.45
N ASN A 86 3.51 -8.74 3.57
CA ASN A 86 4.88 -8.41 3.94
C ASN A 86 5.08 -6.90 3.81
N ILE A 87 5.12 -6.19 4.95
CA ILE A 87 5.25 -4.74 4.97
C ILE A 87 6.59 -4.33 5.61
N GLN A 88 7.43 -3.66 4.83
CA GLN A 88 8.71 -3.11 5.27
C GLN A 88 8.56 -1.61 5.57
N ILE A 89 9.12 -1.18 6.70
CA ILE A 89 9.14 0.22 7.11
C ILE A 89 10.56 0.73 6.87
N THR A 90 10.83 1.18 5.66
CA THR A 90 12.16 1.55 5.16
C THR A 90 12.03 2.37 3.87
N GLY A 91 13.11 3.03 3.46
CA GLY A 91 13.21 3.59 2.10
C GLY A 91 13.20 2.48 1.04
N PHE A 92 12.62 2.79 -0.13
CA PHE A 92 12.62 1.94 -1.30
C PHE A 92 13.86 2.27 -2.16
N GLU A 93 15.04 1.82 -1.71
CA GLU A 93 16.35 2.05 -2.35
C GLU A 93 17.17 0.76 -2.40
#